data_AF-A0A0C1JI06-F1
#
_entry.id   AF-A0A0C1JI06-F1
#
_cell.length_a   1.000
_cell.length_b   1.000
_cell.length_c   1.000
_cell.angle_alpha   90.00
_cell.angle_beta   90.00
_cell.angle_gamma   90.00
#
_symmetry.space_group_name_H-M   'P 1'
#
loop_
_entity.id
_entity.type
_entity.pdbx_description
1 polymer ?
#
loop_
_entity_poly.entity_id
_entity_poly.type
_entity_poly.pdbx_seq_one_letter_code
_entity_poly.pdbx_strand_id
1 'polypeptide(L)'
;MDNIQVTRIFVDKASGKDVKRPQFEALMSFVCAGDTVLVHSMDRLARNLDDLRSIVQTLTQRGVCIEFVKESLKFSGKDSPMAILMLSVMGAFAEFERSLIRERQREGIALAKQRGAYCGRKRSLSDADILSLRQRIQNGEKKAKVAKEFGISRETL
;
A
#
# COMPACT_ATOMS: atom_id res chain seq x y z
N MET A 1 18.19 -11.76 -0.82
CA MET A 1 17.86 -12.88 -1.73
C MET A 1 19.08 -13.22 -2.59
N ASP A 2 20.29 -12.97 -2.08
CA ASP A 2 21.39 -12.53 -2.95
C ASP A 2 22.20 -13.68 -3.54
N ASN A 3 21.67 -14.91 -3.44
CA ASN A 3 22.34 -16.15 -3.85
C ASN A 3 21.41 -17.16 -4.53
N ILE A 4 20.21 -16.73 -4.97
CA ILE A 4 19.27 -17.61 -5.68
C ILE A 4 19.40 -17.33 -7.18
N GLN A 5 19.76 -18.35 -7.97
CA GLN A 5 19.75 -18.24 -9.42
C GLN A 5 18.29 -18.17 -9.91
N VAL A 6 17.93 -17.04 -10.52
CA VAL A 6 16.60 -16.80 -11.07
C VAL A 6 16.72 -16.33 -12.51
N THR A 7 15.86 -16.86 -13.38
CA THR A 7 15.86 -16.52 -14.80
C THR A 7 15.48 -15.06 -15.05
N ARG A 8 14.58 -14.51 -14.23
CA ARG A 8 14.10 -13.13 -14.35
C ARG A 8 13.62 -12.60 -13.00
N ILE A 9 13.86 -11.32 -12.75
CA ILE A 9 13.47 -10.62 -11.51
C ILE A 9 12.45 -9.54 -11.86
N PHE A 10 11.37 -9.48 -11.08
CA PHE A 10 10.32 -8.47 -11.18
C PHE A 10 10.21 -7.74 -9.85
N VAL A 11 10.31 -6.40 -9.87
CA VAL A 11 10.30 -5.57 -8.66
C VAL A 11 9.30 -4.45 -8.81
N ASP A 12 8.18 -4.54 -8.09
CA ASP A 12 7.27 -3.41 -7.91
C ASP A 12 7.77 -2.52 -6.74
N LYS A 13 7.85 -1.21 -6.97
CA LYS A 13 8.08 -0.20 -5.91
C LYS A 13 6.77 0.26 -5.25
N ALA A 14 5.65 -0.35 -5.63
CA ALA A 14 4.32 -0.02 -5.12
C ALA A 14 4.21 -0.44 -3.64
N SER A 15 3.74 0.49 -2.80
CA SER A 15 3.31 0.15 -1.44
C SER A 15 2.13 -0.83 -1.54
N GLY A 16 1.95 -1.74 -0.57
CA GLY A 16 0.84 -2.70 -0.54
C GLY A 16 -0.57 -2.09 -0.57
N LYS A 17 -0.70 -0.77 -0.75
CA LYS A 17 -1.95 -0.02 -0.94
C LYS A 17 -2.22 0.38 -2.40
N ASP A 18 -1.18 0.46 -3.24
CA ASP A 18 -1.31 0.97 -4.62
C ASP A 18 -1.83 -0.11 -5.55
N VAL A 19 -2.96 0.17 -6.21
CA VAL A 19 -3.69 -0.77 -7.10
C VAL A 19 -2.85 -1.21 -8.30
N LYS A 20 -2.01 -0.32 -8.83
CA LYS A 20 -1.23 -0.55 -10.05
C LYS A 20 0.07 -1.30 -9.74
N ARG A 21 0.23 -2.49 -10.33
CA ARG A 21 1.42 -3.34 -10.18
C ARG A 21 1.91 -3.82 -11.56
N PRO A 22 2.55 -2.93 -12.34
CA PRO A 22 2.94 -3.26 -13.70
C PRO A 22 3.96 -4.40 -13.77
N GLN A 23 4.83 -4.56 -12.76
CA GLN A 23 5.81 -5.65 -12.77
C GLN A 23 5.18 -6.99 -12.37
N PHE A 24 4.20 -6.98 -11.45
CA PHE A 24 3.40 -8.16 -11.17
C PHE A 24 2.60 -8.61 -12.40
N GLU A 25 1.96 -7.69 -13.12
CA GLU A 25 1.25 -8.01 -14.36
C GLU A 25 2.20 -8.60 -15.41
N ALA A 26 3.39 -8.00 -15.59
CA ALA A 26 4.42 -8.53 -16.47
C ALA A 26 4.89 -9.94 -16.05
N LEU A 27 5.04 -10.20 -14.75
CA LEU A 27 5.33 -11.53 -14.22
C LEU A 27 4.22 -12.51 -14.57
N MET A 28 2.95 -12.14 -14.38
CA MET A 28 1.81 -12.99 -14.72
C MET A 28 1.73 -13.30 -16.22
N SER A 29 2.13 -12.37 -17.09
CA SER A 29 2.23 -12.62 -18.53
C SER A 29 3.45 -13.45 -18.93
N PHE A 30 4.54 -13.39 -18.17
CA PHE A 30 5.79 -14.09 -18.46
C PHE A 30 5.76 -15.57 -18.07
N VAL A 31 5.13 -15.91 -16.95
CA VAL A 31 5.16 -17.27 -16.40
C VAL A 31 4.29 -18.25 -17.20
N CYS A 32 4.82 -19.45 -17.38
CA CYS A 32 4.22 -20.56 -18.10
C CYS A 32 4.08 -21.80 -17.19
N ALA A 33 3.23 -22.75 -17.60
CA ALA A 33 3.07 -24.00 -16.87
C ALA A 33 4.41 -24.72 -16.69
N GLY A 34 4.70 -25.19 -15.48
CA GLY A 34 5.98 -25.78 -15.10
C GLY A 34 6.98 -24.81 -14.46
N ASP A 35 6.77 -23.50 -14.57
CA ASP A 35 7.63 -22.51 -13.91
C ASP A 35 7.44 -22.50 -12.39
N THR A 36 8.46 -22.00 -11.68
CA THR A 36 8.37 -21.70 -10.25
C THR A 36 8.61 -20.22 -9.99
N VAL A 37 7.64 -19.56 -9.38
CA VAL A 37 7.71 -18.17 -8.93
C VAL A 37 8.24 -18.15 -7.50
N LEU A 38 9.44 -17.62 -7.33
CA LEU A 38 10.03 -17.39 -6.02
C LEU A 38 9.65 -16.01 -5.49
N VAL A 39 9.11 -15.99 -4.28
CA VAL A 39 8.65 -14.80 -3.58
C VAL A 39 9.32 -14.73 -2.22
N HIS A 40 9.78 -13.54 -1.82
CA HIS A 40 10.42 -13.37 -0.53
C HIS A 40 9.50 -13.70 0.64
N SER A 41 8.32 -13.10 0.68
CA SER A 41 7.34 -13.34 1.75
C SER A 41 5.93 -13.02 1.29
N MET A 42 4.93 -13.56 1.97
CA MET A 42 3.51 -13.39 1.62
C MET A 42 3.06 -11.92 1.65
N ASP A 43 3.53 -11.15 2.64
CA ASP A 43 3.23 -9.73 2.81
C ASP A 43 3.79 -8.84 1.69
N ARG A 44 4.81 -9.30 0.96
CA ARG A 44 5.37 -8.61 -0.21
C ARG A 44 4.66 -8.96 -1.51
N LEU A 45 3.95 -10.10 -1.53
CA LEU A 45 3.19 -10.51 -2.69
C LEU A 45 1.79 -9.93 -2.71
N ALA A 46 1.10 -9.93 -1.57
CA ALA A 46 -0.33 -9.71 -1.54
C ALA A 46 -0.76 -8.63 -0.54
N ARG A 47 -1.82 -7.90 -0.90
CA ARG A 47 -2.36 -6.80 -0.08
C ARG A 47 -3.23 -7.27 1.04
N ASN A 48 -3.80 -8.46 0.99
CA ASN A 48 -4.63 -9.09 2.02
C ASN A 48 -4.74 -10.60 1.76
N LEU A 49 -5.47 -11.32 2.62
CA LEU A 49 -5.69 -12.75 2.49
C LEU A 49 -6.36 -13.11 1.18
N ASP A 50 -7.43 -12.40 0.81
CA ASP A 50 -8.20 -12.67 -0.40
C ASP A 50 -7.35 -12.52 -1.67
N ASP A 51 -6.54 -11.46 -1.73
CA ASP A 51 -5.57 -11.18 -2.79
C ASP A 51 -4.51 -12.29 -2.85
N LEU A 52 -3.96 -12.70 -1.69
CA LEU A 52 -3.00 -13.80 -1.63
C LEU A 52 -3.62 -15.10 -2.16
N ARG A 53 -4.82 -15.43 -1.70
CA ARG A 53 -5.56 -16.62 -2.11
C ARG A 53 -5.84 -16.61 -3.61
N SER A 54 -6.30 -15.48 -4.12
CA SER A 54 -6.58 -15.31 -5.55
C SER A 54 -5.31 -15.49 -6.39
N ILE A 55 -4.20 -14.84 -6.02
CA ILE A 55 -2.92 -14.94 -6.74
C ILE A 55 -2.41 -16.39 -6.76
N VAL A 56 -2.39 -17.06 -5.61
CA VAL A 56 -1.92 -18.44 -5.49
C VAL A 56 -2.81 -19.37 -6.32
N GLN A 57 -4.14 -19.22 -6.25
CA GLN A 57 -5.07 -20.01 -7.08
C GLN A 57 -4.86 -19.77 -8.58
N THR A 58 -4.71 -18.52 -9.01
CA THR A 58 -4.50 -18.21 -10.44
C THR A 58 -3.21 -18.83 -10.97
N LEU A 59 -2.11 -18.76 -10.20
CA LEU A 59 -0.84 -19.36 -10.60
C LEU A 59 -0.90 -20.88 -10.65
N THR A 60 -1.43 -21.50 -9.60
CA THR A 60 -1.52 -22.97 -9.50
C THR A 60 -2.47 -23.56 -10.53
N GLN A 61 -3.59 -22.90 -10.85
CA GLN A 61 -4.49 -23.29 -11.95
C GLN A 61 -3.82 -23.24 -13.33
N ARG A 62 -2.85 -22.33 -13.50
CA ARG A 62 -2.01 -22.26 -14.72
C ARG A 62 -0.85 -23.26 -14.72
N GLY A 63 -0.76 -24.13 -13.71
CA GLY A 63 0.32 -25.10 -13.58
C GLY A 63 1.66 -24.49 -13.15
N VAL A 64 1.63 -23.28 -12.58
CA VAL A 64 2.81 -22.58 -12.06
C VAL A 64 2.95 -22.87 -10.58
N CYS A 65 4.16 -23.22 -10.14
CA CYS A 65 4.49 -23.35 -8.72
C CYS A 65 4.82 -21.98 -8.13
N ILE A 66 4.45 -21.73 -6.87
CA ILE A 66 4.85 -20.56 -6.12
C ILE A 66 5.50 -20.97 -4.81
N GLU A 67 6.63 -20.33 -4.48
CA GLU A 67 7.42 -20.64 -3.29
C GLU A 67 7.71 -19.35 -2.51
N PHE A 68 7.38 -19.37 -1.22
CA PHE A 68 7.63 -18.30 -0.27
C PHE A 68 8.85 -18.63 0.56
N VAL A 69 9.93 -17.87 0.36
CA VAL A 69 11.24 -18.14 0.98
C VAL A 69 11.19 -17.96 2.50
N LYS A 70 10.60 -16.87 2.99
CA LYS A 70 10.53 -16.56 4.42
C LYS A 70 9.68 -17.56 5.18
N GLU A 71 8.53 -17.93 4.63
CA GLU A 71 7.61 -18.87 5.27
C GLU A 71 7.94 -20.35 4.97
N SER A 72 8.90 -20.62 4.06
CA SER A 72 9.26 -21.98 3.60
C SER A 72 8.05 -22.78 3.11
N LEU A 73 7.15 -22.10 2.38
CA LEU A 73 5.92 -22.69 1.87
C LEU A 73 5.91 -22.73 0.35
N LYS A 74 5.46 -23.86 -0.21
CA LYS A 74 5.38 -24.09 -1.66
C LYS A 74 3.99 -24.58 -2.06
N PHE A 75 3.48 -24.05 -3.16
CA PHE A 75 2.18 -24.39 -3.73
C PHE A 75 2.35 -24.68 -5.22
N SER A 76 1.78 -25.78 -5.70
CA SER A 76 2.03 -26.35 -7.03
C SER A 76 0.77 -26.77 -7.78
N GLY A 77 -0.43 -26.55 -7.21
CA GLY A 77 -1.71 -26.92 -7.82
C GLY A 77 -2.03 -28.42 -7.79
N LYS A 78 -1.03 -29.27 -7.54
CA LYS A 78 -1.20 -30.68 -7.11
C LYS A 78 -1.34 -30.80 -5.58
N ASP A 79 -1.73 -29.70 -4.95
CA ASP A 79 -1.51 -29.52 -3.53
C ASP A 79 -2.46 -30.36 -2.67
N SER A 80 -1.87 -31.01 -1.68
CA SER A 80 -2.57 -31.67 -0.59
C SER A 80 -3.59 -30.71 0.07
N PRO A 81 -4.75 -31.20 0.55
CA PRO A 81 -5.68 -30.42 1.38
C PRO A 81 -4.99 -29.61 2.49
N MET A 82 -3.83 -30.07 2.96
CA MET A 82 -3.00 -29.40 3.96
C MET A 82 -2.43 -28.04 3.50
N ALA A 83 -2.08 -27.87 2.22
CA ALA A 83 -1.60 -26.59 1.70
C ALA A 83 -2.72 -25.55 1.64
N ILE A 84 -3.93 -25.97 1.26
CA ILE A 84 -5.12 -25.10 1.26
C ILE A 84 -5.46 -24.68 2.70
N LEU A 85 -5.38 -25.60 3.65
CA LEU A 85 -5.53 -25.29 5.07
C LEU A 85 -4.46 -24.30 5.55
N MET A 86 -3.18 -24.54 5.22
CA MET A 86 -2.07 -23.67 5.61
C MET A 86 -2.23 -22.26 5.06
N LEU A 87 -2.64 -22.11 3.79
CA LEU A 87 -2.95 -20.82 3.18
C LEU A 87 -4.06 -20.09 3.94
N SER A 88 -5.11 -20.82 4.35
CA SER A 88 -6.25 -20.26 5.08
C SER A 88 -5.84 -19.81 6.49
N VAL A 89 -5.03 -20.61 7.20
CA VAL A 89 -4.51 -20.29 8.53
C VAL A 89 -3.58 -19.07 8.48
N MET A 90 -2.63 -19.04 7.52
CA MET A 90 -1.70 -17.91 7.38
C MET A 90 -2.40 -16.63 6.98
N GLY A 91 -3.41 -16.76 6.11
CA GLY A 91 -4.33 -15.69 5.80
C GLY A 91 -4.99 -15.10 7.04
N ALA A 92 -5.64 -15.95 7.85
CA ALA A 92 -6.32 -15.52 9.06
C ALA A 92 -5.36 -14.86 10.06
N PHE A 93 -4.14 -15.38 10.17
CA PHE A 93 -3.11 -14.79 11.02
C PHE A 93 -2.70 -13.38 10.55
N ALA A 94 -2.55 -13.17 9.24
CA ALA A 94 -2.25 -11.86 8.69
C ALA A 94 -3.38 -10.83 8.93
N GLU A 95 -4.64 -11.27 8.89
CA GLU A 95 -5.78 -10.40 9.25
C GLU A 95 -5.80 -10.05 10.74
N PHE A 96 -5.51 -11.03 11.59
CA PHE A 96 -5.36 -10.84 13.03
C PHE A 96 -4.23 -9.86 13.38
N GLU A 97 -3.05 -9.97 12.75
CA GLU A 97 -1.97 -9.01 12.97
C GLU A 97 -2.37 -7.58 12.55
N ARG A 98 -3.09 -7.44 11.44
CA ARG A 98 -3.58 -6.12 10.98
C ARG A 98 -4.61 -5.52 11.92
N SER A 99 -5.50 -6.32 12.48
CA SER A 99 -6.49 -5.82 13.44
C SER A 99 -5.80 -5.29 14.69
N LEU A 100 -4.80 -6.02 15.22
CA LEU A 100 -3.98 -5.59 16.35
C LEU A 100 -3.20 -4.29 16.08
N ILE A 101 -2.58 -4.15 14.90
CA ILE A 101 -1.86 -2.92 14.54
C ILE A 101 -2.82 -1.72 14.51
N ARG A 102 -4.01 -1.88 13.91
CA ARG A 102 -5.02 -0.82 13.85
C ARG A 102 -5.55 -0.45 15.22
N GLU A 103 -5.71 -1.44 16.11
CA GLU A 103 -6.14 -1.22 17.48
C GLU A 103 -5.13 -0.37 18.26
N ARG A 104 -3.84 -0.75 18.25
CA ARG A 104 -2.76 0.04 18.86
C ARG A 104 -2.66 1.45 18.26
N GLN A 105 -2.82 1.58 16.95
CA GLN A 105 -2.84 2.88 16.30
C GLN A 105 -4.00 3.75 16.84
N ARG A 106 -5.20 3.16 16.99
CA ARG A 106 -6.37 3.86 17.53
C ARG A 106 -6.15 4.33 18.96
N GLU A 107 -5.56 3.48 19.81
CA GLU A 107 -5.17 3.83 21.18
C GLU A 107 -4.16 4.99 21.21
N GLY A 108 -3.12 4.91 20.38
CA GLY A 108 -2.12 5.97 20.25
C GLY A 108 -2.73 7.30 19.80
N ILE A 109 -3.66 7.27 18.83
CA ILE A 109 -4.42 8.44 18.39
C ILE A 109 -5.28 9.00 19.53
N ALA A 110 -5.96 8.14 20.31
CA ALA A 110 -6.79 8.57 21.43
C ALA A 110 -5.95 9.27 22.51
N LEU A 111 -4.79 8.71 22.87
CA LEU A 111 -3.85 9.33 23.81
C LEU A 111 -3.29 10.65 23.29
N ALA A 112 -2.92 10.72 22.01
CA ALA A 112 -2.43 11.94 21.39
C ALA A 112 -3.52 13.04 21.31
N LYS A 113 -4.79 12.67 21.09
CA LYS A 113 -5.93 13.59 21.18
C LYS A 113 -6.13 14.11 22.60
N GLN A 114 -6.10 13.24 23.61
CA GLN A 114 -6.21 13.64 25.02
C GLN A 114 -5.10 14.62 25.44
N ARG A 115 -3.87 14.40 24.95
CA ARG A 115 -2.72 15.29 25.19
C ARG A 115 -2.72 16.55 24.34
N GLY A 116 -3.73 16.77 23.49
CA GLY A 116 -3.84 17.96 22.65
C GLY A 116 -2.82 18.04 21.50
N ALA A 117 -2.15 16.95 21.15
CA ALA A 117 -1.11 16.95 20.11
C ALA A 117 -1.66 17.18 18.69
N TYR A 118 -2.96 16.94 18.48
CA TYR A 118 -3.63 17.19 17.20
C TYR A 118 -4.08 18.66 17.08
N CYS A 119 -3.22 19.52 16.54
CA CYS A 119 -3.55 20.94 16.28
C CYS A 119 -4.17 21.21 14.89
N GLY A 120 -4.64 20.16 14.20
CA GLY A 120 -5.15 20.27 12.83
C GLY A 120 -4.07 20.64 11.81
N ARG A 121 -4.50 21.02 10.60
CA ARG A 121 -3.59 21.51 9.56
C ARG A 121 -3.05 22.87 10.00
N LYS A 122 -1.73 23.05 10.02
CA LYS A 122 -1.10 24.37 10.24
C LYS A 122 -1.71 25.38 9.26
N ARG A 123 -2.03 26.59 9.76
CA ARG A 123 -2.50 27.69 8.91
C ARG A 123 -1.50 27.90 7.77
N SER A 124 -2.00 28.01 6.55
CA SER A 124 -1.19 28.22 5.35
C SER A 124 -0.73 29.67 5.16
N LEU A 125 -1.34 30.61 5.89
CA LEU A 125 -1.05 32.04 5.82
C LEU A 125 -0.68 32.55 7.21
N SER A 126 0.33 33.42 7.26
CA SER A 126 0.67 34.19 8.46
C SER A 126 -0.29 35.39 8.63
N ASP A 127 -0.31 36.01 9.80
CA ASP A 127 -1.12 37.20 10.04
C ASP A 127 -0.70 38.38 9.14
N ALA A 128 0.59 38.47 8.80
CA ALA A 128 1.13 39.45 7.85
C ALA A 128 0.60 39.20 6.43
N ASP A 129 0.53 37.94 5.99
CA ASP A 129 -0.04 37.58 4.69
C ASP A 129 -1.52 37.94 4.63
N ILE A 130 -2.29 37.68 5.69
CA ILE A 130 -3.72 38.03 5.76
C ILE A 130 -3.93 39.54 5.68
N LEU A 131 -3.09 40.33 6.36
CA LEU A 131 -3.12 41.79 6.29
C LEU A 131 -2.83 42.32 4.88
N SER A 132 -1.77 41.81 4.24
CA SER A 132 -1.41 42.16 2.87
C SER A 132 -2.52 41.76 1.88
N LEU A 133 -3.09 40.56 2.03
CA LEU A 133 -4.21 40.10 1.22
C LEU A 133 -5.41 41.05 1.31
N ARG A 134 -5.80 41.45 2.52
CA ARG A 134 -6.94 42.37 2.74
C ARG A 134 -6.69 43.74 2.10
N GLN A 135 -5.49 44.31 2.26
CA GLN A 135 -5.15 45.60 1.65
C GLN A 135 -5.19 45.55 0.13
N ARG A 136 -4.64 44.50 -0.49
CA ARG A 136 -4.62 44.37 -1.95
C ARG A 136 -6.01 44.20 -2.55
N ILE A 137 -6.90 43.47 -1.86
CA ILE A 137 -8.30 43.36 -2.27
C ILE A 137 -9.04 44.69 -2.10
N GLN A 138 -8.79 45.44 -1.01
CA GLN A 138 -9.35 46.79 -0.83
C GLN A 138 -8.87 47.78 -1.90
N ASN A 139 -7.63 47.65 -2.36
CA ASN A 139 -7.07 48.44 -3.46
C ASN A 139 -7.59 48.03 -4.85
N GLY A 140 -8.55 47.11 -4.93
CA GLY A 140 -9.23 46.72 -6.17
C GLY A 140 -8.51 45.66 -6.99
N GLU A 141 -7.48 45.00 -6.45
CA GLU A 141 -6.81 43.94 -7.18
C GLU A 141 -7.72 42.71 -7.39
N LYS A 142 -7.61 42.07 -8.55
CA LYS A 142 -8.42 40.89 -8.88
C LYS A 142 -8.08 39.73 -7.95
N LYS A 143 -9.09 39.24 -7.21
CA LYS A 143 -9.02 38.08 -6.31
C LYS A 143 -8.27 36.87 -6.89
N ALA A 144 -8.50 36.55 -8.16
CA ALA A 144 -7.84 35.43 -8.83
C ALA A 144 -6.31 35.59 -8.97
N LYS A 145 -5.84 36.83 -9.19
CA LYS A 145 -4.40 37.15 -9.28
C LYS A 145 -3.75 37.04 -7.91
N VAL A 146 -4.39 37.62 -6.89
CA VAL A 146 -3.91 37.62 -5.52
C VAL A 146 -3.85 36.19 -4.94
N ALA A 147 -4.88 35.37 -5.14
CA ALA A 147 -4.86 33.98 -4.68
C ALA A 147 -3.70 33.15 -5.29
N LYS A 148 -3.42 33.36 -6.58
CA LYS A 148 -2.33 32.66 -7.28
C LYS A 148 -0.95 33.06 -6.77
N GLU A 149 -0.75 34.34 -6.45
CA GLU A 149 0.52 34.85 -5.91
C GLU A 149 0.82 34.33 -4.50
N PHE A 150 -0.21 34.14 -3.67
CA PHE A 150 -0.08 33.56 -2.34
C PHE A 150 -0.16 32.02 -2.32
N GLY A 151 -0.30 31.38 -3.49
CA GLY A 151 -0.38 29.92 -3.60
C GLY A 151 -1.61 29.30 -2.91
N ILE A 152 -2.69 30.07 -2.74
CA ILE A 152 -3.93 29.64 -2.08
C ILE A 152 -5.09 29.52 -3.08
N SER A 153 -6.11 28.72 -2.74
CA SER A 153 -7.32 28.64 -3.57
C SER A 153 -8.15 29.93 -3.46
N ARG A 154 -9.00 30.21 -4.45
CA ARG A 154 -9.97 31.33 -4.37
C ARG A 154 -10.97 31.16 -3.22
N GLU A 155 -11.23 29.94 -2.76
CA GLU A 155 -12.08 29.67 -1.59
C GLU A 155 -11.37 29.98 -0.27
N THR A 156 -10.03 29.97 -0.26
CA THR A 156 -9.23 30.35 0.91
C THR A 156 -9.09 31.87 1.06
N LEU A 157 -9.36 32.64 -0.02
CA LEU A 157 -9.21 34.10 -0.13
C LEU A 157 -10.52 34.86 0.12
#